data_AF-A0A176U7B5-F1
#
_entry.id   AF-A0A176U7B5-F1
#
_cell.length_a   1.000
_cell.length_b   1.000
_cell.length_c   1.000
_cell.angle_alpha   90.00
_cell.angle_beta   90.00
_cell.angle_gamma   90.00
#
_symmetry.space_group_name_H-M   'P 1'
#
loop_
_entity.id
_entity.type
_entity.pdbx_description
1 polymer ?
#
loop_
_entity_poly.entity_id
_entity_poly.type
_entity_poly.pdbx_seq_one_letter_code
_entity_poly.pdbx_strand_id
1 'polypeptide(L)'
;KMPQSTFDEIIEKYVEMNIAHPFREGNGRSTRIWLDQILKKKLGKVIDWSLVDKDDYLMAMERSPVKDVEIKVLLKAALTDKINNREMFMKGVDHSYDYEGYSSYRTQDLAKQTDILKSNKVDRESIAEN
;
A
#
# COMPACT_ATOMS: atom_id res chain seq x y z
N LYS A 1 -22.22 0.25 -11.34
CA LYS A 1 -20.81 -0.05 -11.01
C LYS A 1 -20.01 1.23 -11.17
N MET A 2 -19.26 1.69 -10.16
CA MET A 2 -18.46 2.91 -10.31
C MET A 2 -17.39 2.77 -11.39
N PRO A 3 -17.18 3.82 -12.20
CA PRO A 3 -16.13 3.86 -13.21
C PRO A 3 -14.73 3.80 -12.56
N GLN A 4 -13.72 3.44 -13.34
CA GLN A 4 -12.33 3.26 -12.89
C GLN A 4 -11.37 3.14 -14.10
N SER A 5 -11.62 3.92 -15.13
CA SER A 5 -10.87 3.94 -16.38
C SER A 5 -9.83 5.06 -16.38
N THR A 6 -10.07 6.15 -15.65
CA THR A 6 -9.12 7.27 -15.49
C THR A 6 -8.59 7.33 -14.06
N PHE A 7 -7.52 8.11 -13.84
CA PHE A 7 -7.00 8.36 -12.49
C PHE A 7 -8.08 8.98 -11.60
N ASP A 8 -8.77 10.02 -12.07
CA ASP A 8 -9.77 10.74 -11.28
C ASP A 8 -10.91 9.81 -10.84
N GLU A 9 -11.43 8.98 -11.76
CA GLU A 9 -12.47 7.98 -11.45
C GLU A 9 -12.00 6.93 -10.44
N ILE A 10 -10.72 6.51 -10.53
CA ILE A 10 -10.14 5.55 -9.59
C ILE A 10 -10.03 6.16 -8.19
N ILE A 11 -9.62 7.43 -8.09
CA ILE A 11 -9.53 8.12 -6.80
C ILE A 11 -10.93 8.37 -6.21
N GLU A 12 -11.91 8.79 -7.01
CA GLU A 12 -13.31 8.91 -6.56
C GLU A 12 -13.82 7.59 -5.99
N LYS A 13 -13.57 6.49 -6.70
CA LYS A 13 -13.93 5.14 -6.24
C LYS A 13 -13.21 4.74 -4.96
N TYR A 14 -11.97 5.18 -4.79
CA TYR A 14 -11.19 4.95 -3.57
C TYR A 14 -11.74 5.74 -2.38
N VAL A 15 -12.15 6.99 -2.60
CA VAL A 15 -12.84 7.81 -1.59
C VAL A 15 -14.14 7.14 -1.15
N GLU A 16 -14.98 6.69 -2.08
CA GLU A 16 -16.21 5.97 -1.76
C GLU A 16 -15.96 4.68 -0.96
N MET A 17 -14.91 3.93 -1.31
CA MET A 17 -14.52 2.74 -0.54
C MET A 17 -14.05 3.09 0.88
N ASN A 18 -13.34 4.21 1.05
CA ASN A 18 -12.91 4.69 2.35
C ASN A 18 -14.12 5.07 3.23
N ILE A 19 -15.13 5.74 2.65
CA ILE A 19 -16.40 6.09 3.31
C ILE A 19 -17.16 4.82 3.73
N ALA A 20 -17.22 3.81 2.85
CA ALA A 20 -17.93 2.57 3.15
C ALA A 20 -17.33 1.80 4.34
N HIS A 21 -16.02 1.93 4.57
CA HIS A 21 -15.29 1.39 5.71
C HIS A 21 -15.72 -0.05 6.11
N PRO A 22 -15.62 -1.02 5.19
CA PRO A 22 -16.36 -2.29 5.28
C PRO A 22 -15.87 -3.24 6.38
N PHE A 23 -14.67 -3.02 6.93
CA PHE A 23 -14.11 -3.85 7.99
C PHE A 23 -14.18 -3.15 9.35
N ARG A 24 -14.14 -3.93 10.43
CA ARG A 24 -14.04 -3.38 11.79
C ARG A 24 -12.72 -2.61 11.99
N GLU A 25 -11.61 -3.14 11.47
CA GLU A 25 -10.27 -2.57 11.56
C GLU A 25 -9.47 -2.90 10.30
N GLY A 26 -8.41 -2.13 10.02
CA GLY A 26 -7.48 -2.40 8.92
C GLY A 26 -7.86 -1.83 7.55
N ASN A 27 -8.99 -1.12 7.47
CA ASN A 27 -9.50 -0.51 6.23
C ASN A 27 -8.47 0.34 5.49
N GLY A 28 -7.72 1.21 6.18
CA GLY A 28 -6.74 2.09 5.53
C GLY A 28 -5.68 1.30 4.77
N ARG A 29 -5.02 0.36 5.47
CA ARG A 29 -3.95 -0.48 4.91
C ARG A 29 -4.45 -1.36 3.76
N SER A 30 -5.58 -2.04 3.94
CA SER A 30 -6.15 -2.90 2.90
C SER A 30 -6.59 -2.13 1.67
N THR A 31 -7.19 -0.95 1.87
CA THR A 31 -7.76 -0.14 0.79
C THR A 31 -6.67 0.57 -0.02
N ARG A 32 -5.52 0.92 0.60
CA ARG A 32 -4.33 1.41 -0.12
C ARG A 32 -3.72 0.35 -1.05
N ILE A 33 -3.58 -0.90 -0.59
CA ILE A 33 -3.13 -2.01 -1.45
C ILE A 33 -4.13 -2.24 -2.60
N TRP A 34 -5.43 -2.20 -2.29
CA TRP A 34 -6.48 -2.34 -3.30
C TRP A 34 -6.44 -1.23 -4.35
N LEU A 35 -6.20 0.02 -3.94
CA LEU A 35 -6.01 1.16 -4.84
C LEU A 35 -4.87 0.91 -5.82
N ASP A 36 -3.69 0.50 -5.33
CA ASP A 36 -2.52 0.22 -6.18
C ASP A 36 -2.80 -0.89 -7.20
N GLN A 37 -3.56 -1.92 -6.82
CA GLN A 37 -3.93 -3.00 -7.75
C GLN A 37 -4.85 -2.51 -8.86
N ILE A 38 -5.75 -1.56 -8.58
CA ILE A 38 -6.59 -0.93 -9.60
C ILE A 38 -5.75 -0.05 -10.53
N LEU A 39 -4.92 0.83 -9.97
CA LEU A 39 -4.04 1.71 -10.73
C LEU A 39 -3.10 0.89 -11.64
N LYS A 40 -2.51 -0.19 -11.11
CA LYS A 40 -1.60 -1.07 -11.86
C LYS A 40 -2.33 -1.71 -13.04
N LYS A 41 -3.53 -2.25 -12.81
CA LYS A 41 -4.32 -2.93 -13.84
C LYS A 41 -4.85 -1.97 -14.92
N LYS A 42 -5.18 -0.74 -14.55
CA LYS A 42 -5.88 0.21 -15.42
C LYS A 42 -4.96 1.20 -16.13
N LEU A 43 -3.94 1.68 -15.43
CA LEU A 43 -3.06 2.76 -15.90
C LEU A 43 -1.60 2.32 -16.02
N GLY A 44 -1.24 1.10 -15.59
CA GLY A 44 0.16 0.65 -15.56
C GLY A 44 1.01 1.47 -14.59
N LYS A 45 0.39 2.01 -13.53
CA LYS A 45 1.04 2.85 -12.51
C LYS A 45 0.66 2.42 -11.10
N VAL A 46 1.45 2.78 -10.11
CA VAL A 46 1.17 2.62 -8.68
C VAL A 46 1.58 3.89 -7.93
N ILE A 47 1.20 4.01 -6.66
CA ILE A 47 1.62 5.11 -5.79
C ILE A 47 2.95 4.77 -5.12
N ASP A 48 3.91 5.69 -5.20
CA ASP A 48 5.08 5.66 -4.32
C ASP A 48 4.72 6.33 -2.98
N TRP A 49 4.23 5.51 -2.03
CA TRP A 49 3.82 5.98 -0.71
C TRP A 49 4.96 6.61 0.11
N SER A 50 6.22 6.45 -0.29
CA SER A 50 7.34 7.16 0.35
C SER A 50 7.40 8.65 0.01
N LEU A 51 6.68 9.07 -1.04
CA LEU A 51 6.55 10.48 -1.45
C LEU A 51 5.30 11.15 -0.90
N VAL A 52 4.48 10.42 -0.15
CA VAL A 52 3.22 10.91 0.40
C VAL A 52 3.43 11.15 1.89
N ASP A 53 3.37 12.41 2.30
CA ASP A 53 3.46 12.75 3.72
C ASP A 53 2.25 12.20 4.50
N LYS A 54 2.50 11.76 5.73
CA LYS A 54 1.48 11.13 6.58
C LYS A 54 0.36 12.10 6.92
N ASP A 55 0.70 13.29 7.39
CA ASP A 55 -0.27 14.24 7.92
C ASP A 55 -1.08 14.83 6.77
N ASP A 56 -0.40 15.16 5.65
CA ASP A 56 -1.07 15.60 4.42
C ASP A 56 -2.06 14.55 3.90
N TYR A 57 -1.67 13.27 3.91
CA TYR A 57 -2.56 12.19 3.48
C TYR A 57 -3.76 12.04 4.40
N LEU A 58 -3.57 12.03 5.72
CA LEU A 58 -4.67 11.87 6.68
C LEU A 58 -5.65 13.05 6.60
N MET A 59 -5.15 14.28 6.49
CA MET A 59 -5.98 15.47 6.30
C MET A 59 -6.76 15.43 4.98
N ALA A 60 -6.10 15.05 3.88
CA ALA A 60 -6.74 14.92 2.57
C ALA A 60 -7.83 13.82 2.56
N MET A 61 -7.59 12.71 3.28
CA MET A 61 -8.58 11.63 3.41
C MET A 61 -9.78 12.06 4.26
N GLU A 62 -9.59 12.81 5.34
CA GLU A 62 -10.68 13.38 6.14
C GLU A 62 -11.54 14.35 5.32
N ARG A 63 -10.91 15.15 4.44
CA ARG A 63 -11.59 16.09 3.57
C ARG A 63 -12.32 15.45 2.38
N SER A 64 -11.84 14.28 1.96
CA SER A 64 -12.26 13.62 0.71
C SER A 64 -13.76 13.37 0.53
N PRO A 65 -14.60 13.11 1.58
CA PRO A 65 -16.04 12.95 1.40
C PRO A 65 -16.75 14.23 0.95
N VAL A 66 -16.14 15.40 1.16
CA VAL A 66 -16.68 16.70 0.74
C VAL A 66 -16.07 17.13 -0.59
N LYS A 67 -14.74 17.03 -0.73
CA LYS A 67 -13.99 17.32 -1.95
C LYS A 67 -12.73 16.46 -2.00
N ASP A 68 -12.53 15.78 -3.12
CA ASP A 68 -11.41 14.86 -3.33
C ASP A 68 -10.18 15.51 -4.03
N VAL A 69 -10.19 16.83 -4.20
CA VAL A 69 -9.14 17.58 -4.92
C VAL A 69 -7.78 17.39 -4.26
N GLU A 70 -7.71 17.49 -2.93
CA GLU A 70 -6.45 17.39 -2.18
C GLU A 70 -5.82 16.00 -2.34
N ILE A 71 -6.61 14.94 -2.13
CA ILE A 71 -6.11 13.56 -2.28
C ILE A 71 -5.74 13.25 -3.73
N LYS A 72 -6.47 13.78 -4.72
CA LYS A 72 -6.12 13.65 -6.14
C LYS A 72 -4.78 14.29 -6.44
N VAL A 73 -4.54 15.52 -5.99
CA VAL A 73 -3.26 16.23 -6.20
C VAL A 73 -2.10 15.49 -5.55
N LEU A 74 -2.26 15.10 -4.28
CA LEU A 74 -1.24 14.41 -3.50
C LEU A 74 -0.85 13.07 -4.16
N LEU A 75 -1.83 12.22 -4.47
CA LEU A 75 -1.57 10.91 -5.07
C LEU A 75 -1.06 11.01 -6.51
N LYS A 76 -1.48 12.03 -7.27
CA LYS A 76 -1.01 12.22 -8.64
C LYS A 76 0.47 12.60 -8.68
N ALA A 77 0.95 13.37 -7.71
CA ALA A 77 2.37 13.72 -7.57
C ALA A 77 3.25 12.50 -7.23
N ALA A 78 2.69 11.48 -6.58
CA ALA A 78 3.38 10.26 -6.20
C ALA A 78 3.23 9.10 -7.20
N LEU A 79 2.62 9.32 -8.38
CA LEU A 79 2.45 8.26 -9.38
C LEU A 79 3.78 7.83 -10.00
N THR A 80 3.96 6.52 -10.11
CA THR A 80 5.16 5.91 -10.70
C THR A 80 4.79 4.74 -11.61
N ASP A 81 5.61 4.50 -12.64
CA ASP A 81 5.48 3.37 -13.57
C ASP A 81 6.28 2.13 -13.11
N LYS A 82 6.97 2.20 -11.97
CA LYS A 82 7.78 1.12 -11.38
C LYS A 82 6.93 -0.02 -10.76
N ILE A 83 5.92 -0.49 -11.47
CA ILE A 83 4.87 -1.41 -10.98
C ILE A 83 5.35 -2.80 -10.54
N ASN A 84 6.55 -3.21 -10.95
CA ASN A 84 7.15 -4.51 -10.61
C ASN A 84 8.37 -4.38 -9.68
N ASN A 85 8.60 -3.17 -9.12
CA ASN A 85 9.67 -2.96 -8.18
C ASN A 85 9.27 -3.47 -6.78
N ARG A 86 9.83 -4.62 -6.39
CA ARG A 86 9.56 -5.23 -5.09
C ARG A 86 9.99 -4.35 -3.91
N GLU A 87 11.14 -3.70 -4.00
CA GLU A 87 11.64 -2.85 -2.92
C GLU A 87 10.70 -1.67 -2.65
N MET A 88 10.25 -1.01 -3.71
CA MET A 88 9.28 0.09 -3.62
C MET A 88 7.95 -0.37 -3.03
N PHE A 89 7.43 -1.54 -3.44
CA PHE A 89 6.23 -2.11 -2.85
C PHE A 89 6.39 -2.36 -1.34
N MET A 90 7.51 -2.96 -0.93
CA MET A 90 7.79 -3.25 0.48
C MET A 90 7.92 -1.96 1.32
N LYS A 91 8.63 -0.96 0.80
CA LYS A 91 8.68 0.38 1.44
C LYS A 91 7.30 1.03 1.52
N GLY A 92 6.48 0.87 0.49
CA GLY A 92 5.11 1.38 0.48
C GLY A 92 4.22 0.70 1.54
N VAL A 93 4.39 -0.60 1.76
CA VAL A 93 3.75 -1.32 2.88
C VAL A 93 4.21 -0.75 4.22
N ASP A 94 5.51 -0.52 4.40
CA ASP A 94 6.04 0.06 5.64
C ASP A 94 5.45 1.46 5.91
N HIS A 95 5.42 2.36 4.92
CA HIS A 95 4.82 3.70 5.07
C HIS A 95 3.31 3.63 5.36
N SER A 96 2.60 2.73 4.68
CA SER A 96 1.17 2.49 4.91
C SER A 96 0.87 2.02 6.34
N TYR A 97 1.79 1.31 6.99
CA TYR A 97 1.67 0.93 8.40
C TYR A 97 2.03 2.08 9.35
N ASP A 98 3.05 2.89 9.00
CA ASP A 98 3.45 4.07 9.77
C ASP A 98 2.32 5.13 9.86
N TYR A 99 1.50 5.27 8.81
CA TYR A 99 0.30 6.13 8.84
C TYR A 99 -0.66 5.75 9.98
N GLU A 100 -0.81 4.46 10.24
CA GLU A 100 -1.69 3.92 11.28
C GLU A 100 -0.96 3.78 12.64
N GLY A 101 0.29 4.25 12.74
CA GLY A 101 1.07 4.24 13.99
C GLY A 101 1.87 2.95 14.25
N TYR A 102 2.04 2.07 13.27
CA TYR A 102 2.82 0.84 13.42
C TYR A 102 4.20 0.97 12.76
N SER A 103 5.25 1.08 13.58
CA SER A 103 6.64 1.23 13.11
C SER A 103 7.64 0.23 13.70
N SER A 104 7.17 -0.73 14.53
CA SER A 104 8.02 -1.68 15.26
C SER A 104 8.77 -2.67 14.36
N TYR A 105 8.28 -2.92 13.14
CA TYR A 105 8.88 -3.85 12.20
C TYR A 105 8.95 -3.20 10.82
N ARG A 106 10.01 -3.52 10.07
CA ARG A 106 10.10 -3.24 8.64
C ARG A 106 9.99 -4.55 7.86
N THR A 107 9.29 -4.51 6.74
CA THR A 107 9.12 -5.66 5.82
C THR A 107 10.45 -6.30 5.41
N GLN A 108 11.49 -5.50 5.22
CA GLN A 108 12.84 -5.98 4.88
C GLN A 108 13.47 -6.85 5.99
N ASP A 109 13.20 -6.54 7.26
CA ASP A 109 13.81 -7.25 8.38
C ASP A 109 13.13 -8.60 8.60
N LEU A 110 11.80 -8.62 8.42
CA LEU A 110 11.01 -9.86 8.43
C LEU A 110 11.40 -10.79 7.27
N ALA A 111 11.70 -10.24 6.09
CA ALA A 111 12.18 -11.03 4.96
C ALA A 111 13.51 -11.73 5.27
N LYS A 112 14.50 -10.98 5.80
CA LYS A 112 15.79 -11.55 6.21
C LYS A 112 15.63 -12.64 7.26
N GLN A 113 14.79 -12.41 8.28
CA GLN A 113 14.52 -13.41 9.31
C GLN A 113 13.90 -14.67 8.71
N THR A 114 12.97 -14.52 7.77
CA THR A 114 12.33 -15.65 7.07
C THR A 114 13.35 -16.46 6.27
N ASP A 115 14.28 -15.79 5.59
CA ASP A 115 15.32 -16.46 4.78
C ASP A 115 16.31 -17.23 5.67
N ILE A 116 16.72 -16.65 6.80
CA ILE A 116 17.56 -17.34 7.81
C ILE A 116 16.85 -18.59 8.35
N LEU A 117 15.56 -18.47 8.70
CA LEU A 117 14.78 -19.60 9.21
C LEU A 117 14.64 -20.73 8.19
N LYS A 118 14.50 -20.40 6.90
CA LYS A 118 14.47 -21.38 5.82
C LYS A 118 15.81 -22.09 5.65
N SER A 119 16.92 -21.36 5.66
CA SER A 119 18.27 -21.94 5.57
C SER A 119 18.51 -22.94 6.71
N ASN A 120 18.23 -22.53 7.95
CA ASN A 120 18.42 -23.38 9.12
C ASN A 120 17.52 -24.62 9.13
N LYS A 121 16.35 -24.57 8.48
CA LYS A 121 15.46 -25.72 8.34
C LYS A 121 16.01 -26.74 7.35
N VAL A 122 16.52 -26.30 6.20
CA VAL A 122 17.17 -27.15 5.20
C VAL A 122 18.39 -27.85 5.79
N ASP A 123 19.21 -27.13 6.57
CA ASP A 123 20.38 -27.69 7.23
C ASP A 123 19.99 -28.78 8.24
N ARG A 124 18.88 -28.60 8.98
CA ARG A 124 18.39 -29.61 9.94
C ARG A 124 17.79 -30.84 9.27
N GLU A 125 17.09 -30.67 8.15
CA GLU A 125 16.51 -31.79 7.40
C GLU A 125 17.60 -32.64 6.73
N SER A 126 18.67 -32.01 6.21
CA SER A 126 19.82 -32.75 5.63
C SER A 126 20.65 -33.53 6.66
N ILE A 127 20.67 -33.11 7.93
CA ILE A 127 21.31 -33.85 9.03
C ILE A 127 20.44 -35.03 9.49
N ALA A 128 19.12 -34.96 9.33
CA ALA A 128 18.20 -36.01 9.76
C ALA A 128 18.06 -37.19 8.76
N GLU A 129 18.56 -37.04 7.53
CA GLU A 129 18.53 -38.06 6.47
C GLU A 129 19.82 -38.92 6.38
N ASN A 130 20.80 -38.72 7.27
CA ASN A 130 22.02 -39.55 7.42
C ASN A 130 22.02 -40.32 8.74
#